data_AF-A0AAE6NVT9-F1
#
_entry.id   AF-A0AAE6NVT9-F1
#
_cell.length_a   1.000
_cell.length_b   1.000
_cell.length_c   1.000
_cell.angle_alpha   90.00
_cell.angle_beta   90.00
_cell.angle_gamma   90.00
#
_symmetry.space_group_name_H-M   'P 1'
#
loop_
_entity.id
_entity.type
_entity.pdbx_description
1 polymer ?
#
loop_
_entity_poly.entity_id
_entity_poly.type
_entity_poly.pdbx_seq_one_letter_code
_entity_poly.pdbx_strand_id
1 'polypeptide(L)'
;MGVKYKVAVCDPPVTCYDGPQISRAHAISQGAKRYFTGEPCKYGHIAERYTSSTICLRCERERHRTEAYHEWAADYMRGYNPEPVRRYNSKWQRERAA
;
A
#
# COMPACT_ATOMS: atom_id res chain seq x y z
N MET A 1 -14.62 1.14 36.62
CA MET A 1 -14.21 1.71 35.31
C MET A 1 -12.96 0.98 34.85
N GLY A 2 -13.16 -0.13 34.14
CA GLY A 2 -12.08 -1.04 33.74
C GLY A 2 -11.37 -0.53 32.48
N VAL A 3 -10.04 -0.50 32.53
CA VAL A 3 -9.16 -0.28 31.37
C VAL A 3 -9.58 -1.19 30.21
N LYS A 4 -10.04 -0.58 29.11
CA LYS A 4 -10.73 -1.24 27.99
C LYS A 4 -9.84 -2.08 27.07
N TYR A 5 -8.55 -2.19 27.34
CA TYR A 5 -7.68 -3.06 26.56
C TYR A 5 -6.57 -3.63 27.45
N LYS A 6 -6.64 -4.94 27.70
CA LYS A 6 -5.46 -5.73 28.03
C LYS A 6 -4.94 -6.23 26.69
N VAL A 7 -4.00 -5.52 26.09
CA VAL A 7 -3.27 -6.06 24.93
C VAL A 7 -2.40 -7.17 25.51
N ALA A 8 -2.70 -8.42 25.18
CA ALA A 8 -1.81 -9.52 25.47
C ALA A 8 -0.47 -9.20 24.79
N VAL A 9 0.60 -9.22 25.59
CA VAL A 9 1.97 -9.01 25.14
C VAL A 9 2.30 -10.11 24.14
N CYS A 10 2.30 -9.77 22.86
CA CYS A 10 3.18 -10.42 21.90
C CYS A 10 4.46 -9.60 21.91
N ASP A 11 5.53 -10.14 22.51
CA ASP A 11 6.90 -9.72 22.23
C ASP A 11 7.21 -10.04 20.76
N PRO A 12 7.62 -9.10 19.89
CA PRO A 12 7.26 -7.67 19.75
C PRO A 12 5.88 -7.49 19.07
N PRO A 13 5.27 -6.28 19.06
CA PRO A 13 4.11 -6.05 18.20
C PRO A 13 4.49 -6.50 16.79
N VAL A 14 3.59 -7.17 16.07
CA VAL A 14 3.84 -7.56 14.67
C VAL A 14 3.86 -6.28 13.81
N THR A 15 4.88 -5.45 14.02
CA THR A 15 5.26 -4.33 13.18
C THR A 15 5.96 -4.99 12.01
N CYS A 16 5.32 -4.96 10.85
CA CYS A 16 5.95 -5.42 9.62
C CYS A 16 7.06 -4.48 9.13
N TYR A 17 7.67 -3.69 10.02
CA TYR A 17 8.66 -2.66 9.70
C TYR A 17 9.52 -2.32 10.95
N ASP A 18 10.82 -2.56 10.85
CA ASP A 18 11.85 -2.23 11.85
C ASP A 18 12.71 -1.00 11.44
N GLY A 19 12.15 -0.12 10.58
CA GLY A 19 12.89 1.02 10.04
C GLY A 19 12.65 2.36 10.78
N PRO A 20 13.37 3.42 10.38
CA PRO A 20 13.33 4.71 11.05
C PRO A 20 11.97 5.41 10.90
N GLN A 21 11.56 6.13 11.95
CA GLN A 21 10.37 6.97 11.92
C GLN A 21 10.64 8.24 11.11
N ILE A 22 9.88 8.43 10.04
CA ILE A 22 10.03 9.51 9.07
C ILE A 22 8.69 10.23 8.89
N SER A 23 8.72 11.57 8.96
CA SER A 23 7.54 12.39 8.69
C SER A 23 7.19 12.40 7.21
N ARG A 24 5.91 12.63 6.87
CA ARG A 24 5.46 12.69 5.48
C ARG A 24 6.24 13.72 4.65
N ALA A 25 6.49 14.91 5.21
CA ALA A 25 7.23 15.97 4.54
C ALA A 25 8.68 15.53 4.23
N HIS A 26 9.33 14.87 5.18
CA HIS A 26 10.68 14.36 4.96
C HIS A 26 10.69 13.27 3.89
N ALA A 27 9.74 12.32 3.94
CA ALA A 27 9.64 11.28 2.91
C ALA A 27 9.38 11.85 1.50
N ILE A 28 8.54 12.88 1.37
CA ILE A 28 8.31 13.56 0.09
C ILE A 28 9.60 14.24 -0.40
N SER A 29 10.33 14.91 0.48
CA SER A 29 11.60 15.57 0.12
C SER A 29 12.65 14.57 -0.39
N GLN A 30 12.64 13.35 0.15
CA GLN A 30 13.55 12.27 -0.24
C GLN A 30 13.02 11.48 -1.46
N GLY A 31 11.86 11.84 -2.03
CA GLY A 31 11.24 11.06 -3.11
C GLY A 31 10.78 9.67 -2.67
N ALA A 32 10.65 9.42 -1.37
CA ALA A 32 10.20 8.13 -0.85
C ALA A 32 8.71 7.92 -1.13
N LYS A 33 8.35 6.71 -1.57
CA LYS A 33 6.95 6.33 -1.85
C LYS A 33 6.16 6.03 -0.57
N ARG A 34 6.86 5.87 0.55
CA ARG A 34 6.31 5.43 1.84
C ARG A 34 7.01 6.12 2.99
N TYR A 35 6.33 6.21 4.11
CA TYR A 35 6.83 6.79 5.36
C TYR A 35 6.23 6.06 6.56
N PHE A 36 6.88 6.15 7.71
CA PHE A 36 6.43 5.50 8.93
C PHE A 36 6.50 6.48 10.09
N THR A 37 5.38 6.74 10.76
CA THR A 37 5.34 7.70 11.89
C THR A 37 5.38 7.01 13.25
N GLY A 38 5.35 5.67 13.32
CA GLY A 38 5.17 4.95 14.58
C GLY A 38 3.74 4.98 15.14
N GLU A 39 2.88 5.84 14.59
CA GLU A 39 1.52 6.02 15.08
C GLU A 39 0.54 5.05 14.42
N PRO A 40 -0.37 4.45 15.20
CA PRO A 40 -1.42 3.59 14.66
C PRO A 40 -2.32 4.36 13.69
N CYS A 41 -2.81 3.70 12.64
CA CYS A 41 -3.82 4.27 11.75
C CYS A 41 -5.18 4.36 12.45
N LYS A 42 -6.19 4.95 11.78
CA LYS A 42 -7.58 5.02 12.27
C LYS A 42 -8.15 3.66 12.72
N TYR A 43 -7.70 2.58 12.09
CA TYR A 43 -8.12 1.20 12.37
C TYR A 43 -7.19 0.46 13.35
N GLY A 44 -6.20 1.15 13.95
CA GLY A 44 -5.26 0.56 14.91
C GLY A 44 -4.07 -0.16 14.27
N HIS A 45 -3.87 -0.06 12.96
CA HIS A 45 -2.73 -0.69 12.29
C HIS A 45 -1.44 0.12 12.47
N ILE A 46 -0.37 -0.53 12.93
CA ILE A 46 1.00 0.02 12.96
C ILE A 46 1.72 -0.50 11.72
N ALA A 47 1.82 0.32 10.68
CA ALA A 47 2.45 -0.02 9.41
C ALA A 47 2.90 1.26 8.67
N GLU A 48 3.78 1.10 7.68
CA GLU A 48 4.11 2.17 6.73
C GLU A 48 2.85 2.71 6.04
N ARG A 49 2.90 3.99 5.69
CA ARG A 49 1.85 4.71 4.97
C ARG A 49 2.38 5.18 3.62
N TYR A 50 1.52 5.18 2.60
CA TYR A 50 1.86 5.73 1.29
C TYR A 50 1.96 7.25 1.34
N THR A 51 2.99 7.83 0.71
CA THR A 51 3.13 9.29 0.64
C THR A 51 2.03 9.96 -0.19
N SER A 52 1.52 9.24 -1.20
CA SER A 52 0.45 9.69 -2.10
C SER A 52 -0.94 9.66 -1.45
N SER A 53 -1.37 8.51 -0.93
CA SER A 53 -2.73 8.31 -0.42
C SER A 53 -2.88 8.42 1.09
N THR A 54 -1.77 8.48 1.85
CA THR A 54 -1.71 8.44 3.33
C THR A 54 -2.31 7.18 3.97
N ILE A 55 -2.75 6.22 3.14
CA ILE A 55 -3.30 4.95 3.56
C ILE A 55 -2.17 4.06 4.10
N CYS A 56 -2.46 3.35 5.19
CA CYS A 56 -1.54 2.38 5.76
C CYS A 56 -1.49 1.11 4.91
N LEU A 57 -0.32 0.48 4.76
CA LEU A 57 -0.16 -0.73 3.94
C LEU A 57 -1.13 -1.85 4.34
N ARG A 58 -1.39 -1.99 5.64
CA ARG A 58 -2.32 -3.00 6.16
C ARG A 58 -3.78 -2.70 5.78
N CYS A 59 -4.16 -1.43 5.80
CA CYS A 59 -5.47 -0.93 5.42
C CYS A 59 -5.73 -1.20 3.93
N GLU A 60 -4.72 -0.94 3.08
CA GLU A 60 -4.80 -1.22 1.65
C GLU A 60 -4.94 -2.72 1.39
N ARG A 61 -4.15 -3.54 2.09
CA ARG A 61 -4.23 -5.00 1.96
C ARG A 61 -5.59 -5.55 2.36
N GLU A 62 -6.16 -5.04 3.45
CA GLU A 62 -7.49 -5.44 3.90
C GLU A 62 -8.57 -5.02 2.91
N ARG A 63 -8.49 -3.80 2.38
CA ARG A 63 -9.38 -3.33 1.30
C ARG A 63 -9.34 -4.27 0.09
N HIS A 64 -8.14 -4.66 -0.33
CA HIS A 64 -7.94 -5.55 -1.49
C HIS A 64 -8.48 -6.97 -1.28
N ARG A 65 -8.77 -7.38 -0.04
CA ARG A 65 -9.34 -8.70 0.27
C ARG A 65 -10.86 -8.72 0.29
N THR A 66 -11.50 -7.56 0.13
CA THR A 66 -12.97 -7.47 0.16
C THR A 66 -13.57 -7.95 -1.16
N GLU A 67 -14.71 -8.64 -1.10
CA GLU A 67 -15.43 -9.10 -2.30
C GLU A 67 -15.79 -7.91 -3.20
N ALA A 68 -16.24 -6.79 -2.62
CA ALA A 68 -16.53 -5.56 -3.35
C ALA A 68 -15.34 -5.04 -4.18
N TYR A 69 -14.11 -5.17 -3.66
CA TYR A 69 -12.91 -4.82 -4.44
C TYR A 69 -12.69 -5.76 -5.61
N HIS A 70 -12.91 -7.07 -5.41
CA HIS A 70 -12.78 -8.07 -6.46
C HIS A 70 -13.83 -7.88 -7.56
N GLU A 71 -15.06 -7.57 -7.19
CA GLU A 71 -16.14 -7.25 -8.13
C GLU A 71 -15.83 -5.98 -8.93
N TRP A 72 -15.42 -4.91 -8.25
CA TRP A 72 -14.98 -3.67 -8.90
C TRP A 72 -13.80 -3.92 -9.86
N ALA A 73 -12.81 -4.71 -9.43
CA ALA A 73 -11.66 -5.05 -10.26
C ALA A 73 -12.07 -5.90 -11.48
N ALA A 74 -13.00 -6.86 -11.31
CA ALA A 74 -13.51 -7.66 -12.41
C ALA A 74 -14.25 -6.80 -13.44
N ASP A 75 -15.12 -5.89 -12.98
CA ASP A 75 -15.83 -4.95 -13.85
C ASP A 75 -14.87 -4.05 -14.63
N TYR A 76 -13.90 -3.45 -13.92
CA TYR A 76 -12.86 -2.63 -14.53
C TYR A 76 -12.09 -3.40 -15.61
N MET A 77 -11.75 -4.66 -15.35
CA MET A 77 -11.02 -5.50 -16.31
C MET A 77 -11.89 -5.93 -17.50
N ARG A 78 -13.22 -6.01 -17.37
CA ARG A 78 -14.11 -6.26 -18.53
C ARG A 78 -14.03 -5.15 -19.58
N GLY A 79 -13.84 -3.91 -19.14
CA GLY A 79 -13.67 -2.75 -20.04
C GLY A 79 -12.23 -2.54 -20.53
N TYR A 80 -11.26 -3.30 -20.03
CA TYR A 80 -9.84 -3.08 -20.31
C TYR A 80 -9.44 -3.66 -21.69
N ASN A 81 -9.04 -2.80 -22.63
CA ASN A 81 -8.46 -3.21 -23.91
C ASN A 81 -6.92 -3.26 -23.83
N PRO A 82 -6.27 -4.44 -23.91
CA PRO A 82 -4.81 -4.55 -23.83
C PRO A 82 -4.07 -4.25 -25.15
N GLU A 83 -4.77 -4.05 -26.27
CA GLU A 83 -4.14 -3.91 -27.60
C GLU A 83 -3.13 -2.74 -27.70
N PRO A 84 -3.43 -1.53 -27.20
CA PRO A 84 -2.46 -0.42 -27.24
C PRO A 84 -1.17 -0.73 -26.49
N VAL A 85 -1.27 -1.40 -25.33
CA VAL A 85 -0.12 -1.80 -24.51
C VAL A 85 0.71 -2.87 -25.23
N ARG A 86 0.05 -3.85 -25.86
CA ARG A 86 0.73 -4.88 -26.68
C ARG A 86 1.48 -4.26 -27.85
N ARG A 87 0.87 -3.32 -28.57
CA ARG A 87 1.48 -2.61 -29.70
C ARG A 87 2.72 -1.82 -29.24
N TYR A 88 2.60 -1.08 -28.14
CA TYR A 88 3.72 -0.34 -27.55
C TYR A 88 4.88 -1.27 -27.15
N ASN A 89 4.60 -2.36 -26.44
CA ASN A 89 5.61 -3.33 -26.01
C ASN A 89 6.31 -4.00 -27.20
N SER A 90 5.56 -4.37 -28.25
CA SER A 90 6.12 -4.94 -29.48
C SER A 90 7.06 -3.96 -30.20
N LYS A 91 6.68 -2.68 -30.27
CA LYS A 91 7.54 -1.62 -30.81
C LYS A 91 8.84 -1.51 -30.00
N TRP A 92 8.74 -1.41 -28.68
CA TRP A 92 9.91 -1.23 -27.79
C TRP A 92 10.89 -2.41 -27.85
N GLN A 93 10.38 -3.65 -27.95
CA GLN A 93 11.21 -4.84 -28.11
C GLN A 93 11.99 -4.83 -29.43
N ARG A 94 11.38 -4.34 -30.53
CA ARG A 94 12.06 -4.19 -31.82
C ARG A 94 13.15 -3.11 -31.76
N GLU A 95 12.86 -1.98 -31.13
CA GLU A 95 13.83 -0.87 -30.97
C GLU A 95 15.02 -1.24 -30.08
N ARG A 96 14.84 -2.09 -29.06
CA ARG A 96 15.95 -2.58 -28.20
C ARG A 96 16.80 -3.68 -28.83
N ALA A 97 16.30 -4.36 -29.86
CA ALA A 97 16.99 -5.45 -30.54
C ALA A 97 17.81 -5.00 -31.75
N ALA A 98 17.63 -3.74 -32.20
CA ALA A 98 18.41 -3.09 -33.25
C ALA A 98 19.59 -2.32 -32.65
#